data_AF-A0A410TKN6-F1
#
_entry.id   AF-A0A410TKN6-F1
#
_cell.length_a   1.000
_cell.length_b   1.000
_cell.length_c   1.000
_cell.angle_alpha   90.00
_cell.angle_beta   90.00
_cell.angle_gamma   90.00
#
_symmetry.space_group_name_H-M   'P 1'
#
loop_
_entity.id
_entity.type
_entity.pdbx_description
1 polymer ?
#
loop_
_entity_poly.entity_id
_entity_poly.type
_entity_poly.pdbx_seq_one_letter_code
_entity_poly.pdbx_strand_id
1 'polypeptide(L)'
;MTETLADEYPEAAPYIQQAVDKHGENWVLEHYYEELYPLARLMAMPEKDELPFYDEDEHNTMAEDERVEMYEAWSEYRENLRTGTKPGE
;
A
#
# COMPACT_ATOMS: atom_id res chain seq x y z
N MET A 1 17.88 7.46 -20.16
CA MET A 1 16.41 7.41 -20.31
C MET A 1 15.88 7.54 -18.91
N THR A 2 15.00 8.49 -18.62
CA THR A 2 14.33 8.54 -17.31
C THR A 2 13.33 7.41 -17.31
N GLU A 3 13.67 6.32 -16.62
CA GLU A 3 12.74 5.24 -16.33
C GLU A 3 11.52 5.85 -15.63
N THR A 4 10.33 5.49 -16.08
CA THR A 4 9.08 5.99 -15.50
C THR A 4 8.52 4.93 -14.58
N LEU A 5 7.67 5.31 -13.62
CA LEU A 5 6.99 4.35 -12.75
C LEU A 5 6.31 3.21 -13.55
N ALA A 6 5.80 3.51 -14.75
CA ALA A 6 5.18 2.52 -15.63
C ALA A 6 6.17 1.60 -16.39
N ASP A 7 7.44 1.99 -16.48
CA ASP A 7 8.51 1.18 -17.05
C ASP A 7 9.01 0.15 -16.03
N GLU A 8 9.19 0.58 -14.77
CA GLU A 8 9.64 -0.26 -13.67
C GLU A 8 8.50 -1.12 -13.08
N TYR A 9 7.29 -0.56 -13.01
CA TYR A 9 6.11 -1.19 -12.43
C TYR A 9 4.91 -1.18 -13.40
N PRO A 10 5.01 -1.86 -14.55
CA PRO A 10 3.97 -1.83 -15.59
C PRO A 10 2.62 -2.38 -15.12
N GLU A 11 2.62 -3.31 -14.15
CA GLU A 11 1.40 -3.89 -13.59
C GLU A 11 0.76 -3.00 -12.52
N ALA A 12 1.57 -2.34 -11.67
CA ALA A 12 1.08 -1.50 -10.58
C ALA A 12 0.67 -0.09 -11.03
N ALA A 13 1.43 0.49 -11.98
CA ALA A 13 1.20 1.83 -12.50
C ALA A 13 -0.25 2.13 -12.90
N PRO A 14 -1.00 1.26 -13.61
CA PRO A 14 -2.40 1.54 -13.94
C PRO A 14 -3.32 1.61 -12.70
N TYR A 15 -3.05 0.84 -11.64
CA TYR A 15 -3.84 0.88 -10.40
C TYR A 15 -3.56 2.16 -9.61
N ILE A 16 -2.28 2.56 -9.53
CA ILE A 16 -1.87 3.80 -8.87
C ILE A 16 -2.47 5.00 -9.63
N GLN A 17 -2.36 5.02 -10.96
CA GLN A 17 -2.95 6.07 -11.78
C GLN A 17 -4.46 6.16 -11.60
N GLN A 18 -5.17 5.02 -11.57
CA GLN A 18 -6.61 5.00 -11.32
C GLN A 18 -6.97 5.57 -9.94
N ALA A 19 -6.18 5.27 -8.90
CA ALA A 19 -6.39 5.80 -7.57
C ALA A 19 -6.16 7.32 -7.53
N VAL A 20 -5.12 7.81 -8.21
CA VAL A 20 -4.84 9.25 -8.37
C VAL A 20 -6.00 9.94 -9.10
N ASP A 21 -6.46 9.41 -10.23
CA ASP A 21 -7.57 9.99 -11.00
C ASP A 21 -8.87 10.06 -10.20
N LYS A 22 -9.11 9.07 -9.32
CA LYS A 22 -10.36 8.97 -8.56
C LYS A 22 -10.34 9.77 -7.27
N HIS A 23 -9.21 9.82 -6.57
CA HIS A 23 -9.12 10.33 -5.20
C HIS A 23 -8.09 11.46 -5.01
N GLY A 24 -7.14 11.59 -5.94
CA GLY A 24 -6.04 12.54 -5.87
C GLY A 24 -4.76 11.95 -5.27
N GLU A 25 -3.64 12.62 -5.53
CA GLU A 25 -2.28 12.18 -5.14
C GLU A 25 -2.12 12.06 -3.61
N ASN A 26 -2.58 13.06 -2.86
CA ASN A 26 -2.50 13.03 -1.39
C ASN A 26 -3.24 11.83 -0.79
N TRP A 27 -4.44 11.53 -1.28
CA TRP A 27 -5.21 10.38 -0.81
C TRP A 27 -4.47 9.07 -1.07
N VAL A 28 -3.80 8.96 -2.22
CA VAL A 28 -2.98 7.80 -2.57
C VAL A 28 -1.82 7.64 -1.60
N LEU A 29 -1.15 8.73 -1.21
CA LEU A 29 -0.06 8.68 -0.22
C LEU A 29 -0.57 8.29 1.18
N GLU A 30 -1.72 8.83 1.60
CA GLU A 30 -2.32 8.52 2.91
C GLU A 30 -2.76 7.06 3.02
N HIS A 31 -3.38 6.52 1.96
CA HIS A 31 -3.94 5.17 1.96
C HIS A 31 -3.08 4.14 1.22
N TYR A 32 -1.83 4.48 0.90
CA TYR A 32 -0.97 3.65 0.06
C TYR A 32 -0.85 2.21 0.60
N TYR A 33 -0.50 2.07 1.87
CA TYR A 33 -0.28 0.76 2.49
C TYR A 33 -1.57 -0.03 2.74
N GLU A 34 -2.71 0.67 2.81
CA GLU A 34 -4.00 0.06 3.10
C GLU A 34 -4.69 -0.47 1.84
N GLU A 35 -4.66 0.32 0.75
CA GLU A 35 -5.47 0.05 -0.44
C GLU A 35 -4.64 -0.43 -1.65
N LEU A 36 -3.40 0.05 -1.80
CA LEU A 36 -2.56 -0.25 -2.98
C LEU A 36 -1.49 -1.30 -2.68
N TYR A 37 -0.70 -1.11 -1.63
CA TYR A 37 0.38 -2.02 -1.26
C TYR A 37 -0.04 -3.47 -0.96
N PRO A 38 -1.30 -3.81 -0.58
CA PRO A 38 -1.70 -5.21 -0.51
C PRO A 38 -1.59 -5.96 -1.84
N LEU A 39 -1.62 -5.24 -2.98
CA LEU A 39 -1.40 -5.81 -4.31
C LEU A 39 0.03 -6.33 -4.50
N ALA A 40 0.98 -5.92 -3.65
CA ALA A 40 2.37 -6.41 -3.65
C ALA A 40 2.46 -7.94 -3.47
N ARG A 41 1.41 -8.57 -2.96
CA ARG A 41 1.31 -10.05 -2.86
C ARG A 41 1.13 -10.74 -4.21
N LEU A 42 0.67 -10.01 -5.22
CA LEU A 42 0.32 -10.54 -6.54
C LEU A 42 1.20 -9.99 -7.65
N MET A 43 1.75 -8.78 -7.49
CA MET A 43 2.57 -8.09 -8.48
C MET A 43 3.67 -7.27 -7.81
N ALA A 44 4.69 -6.85 -8.57
CA ALA A 44 5.66 -5.89 -8.07
C ALA A 44 4.98 -4.54 -7.86
N MET A 45 5.07 -4.01 -6.63
CA MET A 45 4.57 -2.69 -6.27
C MET A 45 5.74 -1.79 -5.90
N PRO A 46 5.71 -0.51 -6.26
CA PRO A 46 6.68 0.46 -5.77
C PRO A 46 6.53 0.66 -4.26
N GLU A 47 7.58 1.14 -3.61
CA GLU A 47 7.50 1.75 -2.30
C GLU A 47 6.80 3.11 -2.37
N LYS A 48 6.32 3.60 -1.23
CA LYS A 48 5.63 4.90 -1.17
C LYS A 48 6.56 6.05 -1.57
N ASP A 49 7.84 5.97 -1.20
CA ASP A 49 8.87 6.96 -1.53
C ASP A 49 9.34 6.92 -2.99
N GLU A 50 9.03 5.83 -3.72
CA GLU A 50 9.31 5.74 -5.16
C GLU A 50 8.23 6.42 -6.02
N LEU A 51 7.12 6.86 -5.41
CA LEU A 51 6.06 7.54 -6.15
C LEU A 51 6.51 8.93 -6.61
N PRO A 52 6.24 9.33 -7.86
CA PRO A 52 6.76 10.58 -8.43
C PRO A 52 6.17 11.86 -7.79
N PHE A 53 5.11 11.72 -7.00
CA PHE A 53 4.45 12.78 -6.25
C PHE A 53 4.62 12.64 -4.73
N TYR A 54 5.49 11.72 -4.28
CA TYR A 54 5.86 11.62 -2.87
C TYR A 54 6.73 12.82 -2.47
N ASP A 55 6.47 13.33 -1.26
CA ASP A 55 7.22 14.40 -0.64
C ASP A 55 7.57 13.96 0.80
N GLU A 56 8.86 13.90 1.12
CA GLU A 56 9.36 13.43 2.43
C GLU A 56 9.07 14.41 3.57
N ASP A 57 8.89 15.71 3.28
CA ASP A 57 8.56 16.73 4.28
C ASP A 57 7.06 16.67 4.64
N GLU A 58 6.21 16.27 3.70
CA GLU A 58 4.76 16.17 3.91
C GLU A 58 4.28 14.77 4.31
N HIS A 59 4.97 13.71 3.89
CA HIS A 59 4.52 12.32 4.06
C HIS A 59 5.60 11.43 4.67
N ASN A 60 5.20 10.57 5.62
CA ASN A 60 6.05 9.51 6.13
C ASN A 60 5.79 8.18 5.39
N THR A 61 6.85 7.39 5.24
CA THR A 61 6.78 5.97 4.91
C THR A 61 6.70 5.13 6.18
N MET A 62 5.87 4.09 6.20
CA MET A 62 5.92 3.10 7.28
C MET A 62 7.15 2.20 7.10
N ALA A 63 7.84 1.86 8.17
CA ALA A 63 8.91 0.86 8.13
C ALA A 63 8.35 -0.54 7.80
N GLU A 64 9.20 -1.42 7.27
CA GLU A 64 8.80 -2.79 6.90
C GLU A 64 8.20 -3.56 8.08
N ASP A 65 8.79 -3.47 9.27
CA ASP A 65 8.31 -4.14 10.49
C ASP A 65 6.89 -3.66 10.87
N GLU A 66 6.65 -2.34 10.84
CA GLU A 66 5.35 -1.75 11.15
C GLU A 66 4.26 -2.19 10.15
N ARG A 67 4.64 -2.40 8.89
CA ARG A 67 3.73 -2.94 7.86
C ARG A 67 3.39 -4.40 8.11
N VAL A 68 4.38 -5.21 8.50
CA VAL A 68 4.17 -6.63 8.82
C VAL A 68 3.21 -6.76 10.00
N GLU A 69 3.46 -6.03 11.09
CA GLU A 69 2.59 -6.02 12.27
C GLU A 69 1.15 -5.61 11.91
N MET A 70 0.98 -4.58 11.07
CA MET A 70 -0.34 -4.16 10.58
C MET A 70 -1.06 -5.27 9.80
N TYR A 71 -0.38 -5.93 8.87
CA TYR A 71 -0.98 -7.00 8.07
C TYR A 71 -1.26 -8.27 8.90
N GLU A 72 -0.43 -8.58 9.88
CA GLU A 72 -0.67 -9.68 10.82
C GLU A 72 -1.90 -9.40 11.68
N ALA A 73 -2.03 -8.18 12.23
CA ALA A 73 -3.22 -7.78 12.99
C ALA A 73 -4.51 -7.88 12.16
N TRP A 74 -4.47 -7.50 10.88
CA TRP A 74 -5.61 -7.68 9.98
C TRP A 74 -5.90 -9.13 9.63
N SER A 75 -4.86 -9.96 9.49
CA SER A 75 -5.02 -11.39 9.28
C SER A 75 -5.67 -12.05 10.50
N GLU A 76 -5.20 -11.73 11.70
CA GLU A 76 -5.75 -12.22 12.96
C GLU A 76 -7.21 -11.76 13.14
N TYR A 77 -7.50 -10.48 12.84
CA TYR A 77 -8.87 -9.98 12.86
C TYR A 77 -9.80 -10.74 11.91
N ARG A 78 -9.35 -11.01 10.67
CA ARG A 78 -10.12 -11.80 9.69
C ARG A 78 -10.30 -13.25 10.14
N GLU A 79 -9.28 -13.86 10.74
CA GLU A 79 -9.37 -15.23 11.25
C GLU A 79 -10.33 -15.34 12.43
N ASN A 80 -10.29 -14.38 13.35
CA ASN A 80 -11.23 -14.24 14.46
C ASN A 80 -12.68 -14.10 13.97
N LEU A 81 -12.93 -13.24 12.97
CA LEU A 81 -14.24 -13.13 12.34
C LEU A 81 -14.69 -14.44 11.66
N ARG A 82 -13.76 -15.18 11.03
CA ARG A 82 -14.06 -16.43 10.33
C ARG A 82 -14.36 -17.58 11.29
N THR A 83 -13.66 -17.63 12.42
CA THR A 83 -13.75 -18.72 13.41
C THR A 83 -14.75 -18.41 14.54
N GLY A 84 -15.17 -17.15 14.68
CA GLY A 84 -16.06 -16.68 15.75
C GLY A 84 -15.34 -16.54 17.10
N THR A 85 -14.01 -16.63 17.11
CA THR A 85 -13.17 -16.50 18.30
C THR A 85 -12.83 -15.02 18.49
N LYS A 86 -13.05 -14.47 19.69
CA LYS A 86 -12.58 -13.11 20.00
C LYS A 86 -11.09 -13.16 20.34
N PRO A 87 -10.28 -12.17 19.93
CA PRO A 87 -8.90 -12.08 20.39
C PRO A 87 -8.90 -11.87 21.91
N GLY A 88 -8.32 -12.82 22.65
CA GLY A 88 -8.11 -12.76 24.11
C GLY A 88 -8.90 -13.75 24.98
N GLU A 89 -9.60 -14.74 24.41
CA GLU A 89 -10.26 -15.84 25.16
C GLU A 89 -9.65 -17.23 24.86
#